data_AF-T1BW57-F1
#
_entry.id   AF-T1BW57-F1
#
_cell.length_a   1.000
_cell.length_b   1.000
_cell.length_c   1.000
_cell.angle_alpha   90.00
_cell.angle_beta   90.00
_cell.angle_gamma   90.00
#
_symmetry.space_group_name_H-M   'P 1'
#
loop_
_entity.id
_entity.type
_entity.pdbx_description
1 polymer ?
#
loop_
_entity_poly.entity_id
_entity_poly.type
_entity_poly.pdbx_seq_one_letter_code
_entity_poly.pdbx_strand_id
1 'polypeptide(L)'
;MFEHAPLEEGAWHDAQALQVWGDALVAGLNAEGLGRARYGFTVQPSGEHGAVLLLTRSQHGLDHTWVMARGFFASAEFRPILELSRAAHGLIEAGASIRRGNASRVCRTLHKRARFCSKKPKRGA
;
A
#
# COMPACT_ATOMS: atom_id res chain seq x y z
N MET A 1 -7.19 -3.09 -4.83
CA MET A 1 -5.83 -3.43 -4.35
C MET A 1 -4.95 -2.32 -4.85
N PHE A 2 -4.68 -1.41 -3.92
CA PHE A 2 -3.85 -0.23 -4.08
C PHE A 2 -2.38 -0.60 -3.89
N GLU A 3 -1.50 -0.03 -4.71
CA GLU A 3 -0.04 -0.11 -4.55
C GLU A 3 0.44 1.21 -4.00
N HIS A 4 1.31 1.16 -3.00
CA HIS A 4 1.84 2.35 -2.32
C HIS A 4 3.36 2.29 -2.23
N ALA A 5 3.99 3.45 -2.07
CA ALA A 5 5.44 3.53 -1.89
C ALA A 5 5.88 2.81 -0.60
N PRO A 6 7.01 2.07 -0.62
CA PRO A 6 7.56 1.47 0.58
C PRO A 6 7.96 2.55 1.59
N LEU A 7 7.90 2.20 2.88
CA LEU A 7 8.34 3.07 3.96
C LEU A 7 9.83 2.83 4.21
N GLU A 8 10.66 3.81 3.86
CA GLU A 8 12.11 3.70 4.00
C GLU A 8 12.61 4.11 5.39
N GLU A 9 13.71 3.50 5.83
CA GLU A 9 14.28 3.68 7.16
C GLU A 9 14.62 5.16 7.48
N GLY A 10 15.04 5.92 6.46
CA GLY A 10 15.35 7.34 6.64
C GLY A 10 14.13 8.21 6.97
N ALA A 11 12.91 7.78 6.62
CA ALA A 11 11.70 8.58 6.79
C ALA A 11 11.29 8.75 8.26
N TRP A 12 11.74 7.88 9.17
CA TRP A 12 11.35 7.88 10.59
C TRP A 12 11.71 9.16 11.36
N HIS A 13 12.64 9.96 10.83
CA HIS A 13 13.09 11.23 11.43
C HIS A 13 12.46 12.46 10.77
N ASP A 14 11.68 12.27 9.70
CA ASP A 14 10.97 13.33 8.99
C ASP A 14 9.46 13.13 9.15
N ALA A 15 8.91 13.73 10.21
CA ALA A 15 7.49 13.63 10.51
C ALA A 15 6.60 14.19 9.38
N GLN A 16 7.09 15.20 8.65
CA GLN A 16 6.34 15.79 7.54
C GLN A 16 6.29 14.83 6.35
N ALA A 17 7.43 14.23 5.97
CA ALA A 17 7.47 13.23 4.90
C ALA A 17 6.60 12.01 5.23
N LEU A 18 6.61 11.56 6.50
CA LEU A 18 5.73 10.48 6.96
C LEU A 18 4.26 10.85 6.87
N GLN A 19 3.90 12.08 7.22
CA GLN A 19 2.50 12.52 7.13
C GLN A 19 2.04 12.55 5.67
N VAL A 20 2.87 13.09 4.76
CA VAL A 20 2.59 13.08 3.32
C VAL A 20 2.43 11.65 2.79
N TRP A 21 3.30 10.74 3.21
CA TRP A 21 3.21 9.32 2.85
C TRP A 21 1.91 8.68 3.35
N GLY A 22 1.52 8.98 4.59
CA GLY A 22 0.29 8.48 5.21
C GLY A 22 -0.98 9.05 4.60
N ASP A 23 -0.98 10.33 4.24
CA ASP A 23 -2.10 10.98 3.57
C ASP A 23 -2.37 10.34 2.21
N ALA A 24 -1.32 10.03 1.44
CA ALA A 24 -1.43 9.30 0.18
C ALA A 24 -1.99 7.87 0.38
N LEU A 25 -1.56 7.17 1.43
CA LEU A 25 -2.10 5.85 1.79
C LEU A 25 -3.61 5.93 2.07
N VAL A 26 -4.01 6.85 2.95
CA VAL A 26 -5.41 7.02 3.35
C VAL A 26 -6.27 7.48 2.18
N ALA A 27 -5.76 8.35 1.30
CA ALA A 27 -6.44 8.74 0.08
C ALA A 27 -6.74 7.53 -0.81
N GLY A 28 -5.76 6.63 -1.00
CA GLY A 28 -5.94 5.37 -1.74
C GLY A 28 -6.96 4.44 -1.09
N LEU A 29 -6.86 4.22 0.23
CA LEU A 29 -7.80 3.37 0.98
C LEU A 29 -9.24 3.90 0.92
N ASN A 30 -9.41 5.21 1.08
CA ASN A 30 -10.73 5.84 1.04
C ASN A 30 -11.30 5.92 -0.39
N ALA A 31 -10.45 5.94 -1.43
CA ALA A 31 -10.90 5.94 -2.83
C ALA A 31 -11.39 4.57 -3.31
N GLU A 32 -10.84 3.47 -2.79
CA GLU A 32 -11.29 2.11 -3.14
C GLU A 32 -12.55 1.66 -2.35
N GLY A 33 -12.98 2.44 -1.35
CA GLY A 33 -14.05 2.09 -0.41
C GLY A 33 -15.46 2.48 -0.87
N LEU A 34 -16.20 1.57 -1.50
CA LEU A 34 -17.65 1.69 -1.68
C LEU A 34 -18.37 1.50 -0.32
N GLY A 35 -18.51 2.58 0.45
CA GLY A 35 -19.44 2.71 1.58
C GLY A 35 -19.09 1.98 2.88
N ARG A 36 -17.83 1.54 3.09
CA ARG A 36 -17.43 0.73 4.25
C ARG A 36 -16.07 1.19 4.79
N ALA A 37 -16.11 1.86 5.93
CA ALA A 37 -14.99 2.36 6.72
C ALA A 37 -14.26 3.61 6.18
N ARG A 38 -14.01 4.58 7.07
CA ARG A 38 -13.19 5.77 6.82
C ARG A 38 -11.86 5.58 7.52
N TYR A 39 -10.77 5.79 6.78
CA TYR A 39 -9.43 5.72 7.32
C TYR A 39 -8.90 7.12 7.62
N GLY A 40 -8.10 7.25 8.68
CA GLY A 40 -7.33 8.43 9.06
C GLY A 40 -5.92 8.03 9.45
N PHE A 41 -4.96 8.94 9.28
CA PHE A 41 -3.56 8.67 9.58
C PHE A 41 -2.92 9.88 10.24
N THR A 42 -2.23 9.62 11.34
CA THR A 42 -1.55 10.64 12.14
C THR A 42 -0.14 10.19 12.46
N VAL A 43 0.81 11.09 12.30
CA VAL A 43 2.19 10.89 12.74
C VAL A 43 2.40 11.58 14.07
N GLN A 44 2.86 10.83 15.07
CA GLN A 44 3.31 11.38 16.34
C GLN A 44 4.84 11.41 16.35
N PRO A 45 5.46 12.60 16.39
CA PRO A 45 6.90 12.71 16.57
C PRO A 45 7.32 12.08 17.90
N SER A 46 8.39 11.30 17.88
CA SER A 46 8.97 10.71 19.09
C SER A 46 10.47 10.80 18.95
N GLY A 47 11.09 11.63 19.80
CA GLY A 47 12.44 12.19 19.63
C GLY A 47 13.51 11.19 19.20
N GLU A 48 14.19 10.56 20.16
CA GLU A 48 15.30 9.63 19.91
C GLU A 48 14.88 8.32 19.20
N HIS A 49 13.59 7.96 19.27
CA HIS A 49 13.11 6.65 18.83
C HIS A 49 12.51 6.65 17.41
N GLY A 50 12.41 7.82 16.78
CA GLY A 50 11.70 8.03 15.52
C GLY A 50 10.18 8.07 15.72
N ALA A 51 9.47 8.60 14.72
CA ALA A 51 8.02 8.84 14.82
C ALA A 51 7.21 7.55 15.03
N VAL A 52 6.00 7.70 15.58
CA VAL A 52 5.00 6.65 15.74
C VAL A 52 3.84 6.93 14.80
N LEU A 53 3.42 5.92 14.04
CA LEU A 53 2.32 6.02 13.08
C LEU A 53 1.03 5.52 13.71
N LEU A 54 -0.04 6.30 13.58
CA LEU A 54 -1.37 5.93 14.04
C LEU A 54 -2.28 5.85 12.82
N LEU A 55 -2.76 4.64 12.51
CA LEU A 55 -3.79 4.42 11.50
C LEU A 55 -5.11 4.20 12.22
N THR A 56 -6.11 5.02 11.94
CA THR A 56 -7.45 4.89 12.50
C THR A 56 -8.42 4.43 11.42
N ARG A 57 -9.31 3.50 11.75
CA ARG A 57 -10.44 3.07 10.92
C ARG A 57 -11.73 3.30 11.70
N SER A 58 -12.57 4.18 11.18
CA SER A 58 -13.92 4.47 11.67
C SER A 58 -14.94 3.71 10.82
N GLN A 59 -15.71 2.81 11.40
CA GLN A 59 -16.81 2.13 10.71
C GLN A 59 -18.00 1.89 11.65
N HIS A 60 -19.22 2.24 11.21
CA HIS A 60 -20.45 2.07 11.99
C HIS A 60 -20.36 2.68 13.41
N GLY A 61 -19.66 3.81 13.56
CA GLY A 61 -19.47 4.49 14.84
C GLY A 61 -18.41 3.86 15.75
N LEU A 62 -17.69 2.84 15.29
CA LEU A 62 -16.57 2.23 16.00
C LEU A 62 -15.24 2.67 15.37
N ASP A 63 -14.35 3.17 16.23
CA ASP A 63 -13.00 3.56 15.86
C ASP A 63 -12.01 2.51 16.34
N HIS A 64 -11.18 2.04 15.42
CA HIS A 64 -10.06 1.16 15.72
C HIS A 64 -8.76 1.84 15.31
N THR A 65 -7.80 1.93 16.22
CA THR A 65 -6.51 2.57 15.97
C THR A 65 -5.38 1.55 16.07
N TRP A 66 -4.62 1.39 14.99
CA TRP A 66 -3.35 0.67 14.99
C TRP A 66 -2.22 1.66 15.29
N VAL A 67 -1.43 1.35 16.30
CA VAL A 67 -0.23 2.10 16.67
C VAL A 67 0.98 1.31 16.19
N MET A 68 1.77 1.92 15.31
CA MET A 68 2.91 1.27 14.68
C MET A 68 4.15 2.14 14.87
N ALA A 69 5.04 1.71 15.76
CA ALA A 69 6.33 2.35 15.98
C ALA A 69 7.36 1.83 14.97
N ARG A 70 8.47 2.56 14.79
CA ARG A 70 9.61 2.16 13.96
C ARG A 70 10.04 0.70 14.17
N GLY A 71 10.12 0.24 15.42
CA GLY A 71 10.52 -1.13 15.75
C GLY A 71 9.62 -2.23 15.16
N PHE A 72 8.33 -1.95 14.95
CA PHE A 72 7.41 -2.88 14.30
C PHE A 72 7.81 -3.12 12.84
N PHE A 73 8.18 -2.07 12.11
CA PHE A 73 8.61 -2.16 10.71
C PHE A 73 9.99 -2.81 10.56
N ALA A 74 10.86 -2.66 11.56
CA ALA A 74 12.15 -3.33 11.63
C ALA A 74 12.05 -4.81 12.04
N SER A 75 10.88 -5.28 12.49
CA SER A 75 10.68 -6.65 12.97
C SER A 75 10.93 -7.70 11.87
N ALA A 76 11.30 -8.91 12.29
CA ALA A 76 11.51 -10.02 11.36
C ALA A 76 10.22 -10.43 10.61
N GLU A 77 9.06 -10.19 11.21
CA GLU A 77 7.75 -10.53 10.62
C GLU A 77 7.34 -9.53 9.53
N PHE A 78 7.68 -8.26 9.70
CA PHE A 78 7.33 -7.23 8.73
C PHE A 78 8.33 -7.13 7.57
N ARG A 79 9.59 -7.52 7.79
CA ARG A 79 10.66 -7.41 6.79
C ARG A 79 10.33 -8.05 5.43
N PRO A 80 9.74 -9.26 5.34
CA PRO A 80 9.36 -9.84 4.06
C PRO A 80 8.30 -9.02 3.31
N ILE A 81 7.40 -8.34 4.03
CA ILE A 81 6.39 -7.47 3.43
C ILE A 81 7.05 -6.22 2.85
N LEU A 82 8.02 -5.64 3.54
CA LEU A 82 8.80 -4.49 3.05
C LEU A 82 9.63 -4.86 1.82
N GLU A 83 10.30 -6.01 1.82
CA GLU A 83 11.08 -6.46 0.66
C GLU A 83 10.19 -6.72 -0.56
N LEU A 84 9.02 -7.32 -0.34
CA LEU A 84 8.05 -7.50 -1.42
C LEU A 84 7.51 -6.17 -1.94
N SER A 85 7.24 -5.19 -1.07
CA SER A 85 6.74 -3.88 -1.49
C SER A 85 7.80 -3.11 -2.28
N ARG A 86 9.07 -3.17 -1.87
CA ARG A 86 10.22 -2.65 -2.62
C ARG A 86 10.36 -3.31 -3.98
N ALA A 87 10.32 -4.64 -4.03
CA ALA A 87 10.43 -5.38 -5.29
C ALA A 87 9.24 -5.11 -6.22
N ALA A 88 8.04 -4.85 -5.68
CA ALA A 88 6.85 -4.55 -6.47
C ALA A 88 6.80 -3.08 -6.95
N HIS A 89 7.33 -2.16 -6.14
CA HIS A 89 7.29 -0.73 -6.43
C HIS A 89 8.14 -0.41 -7.67
N GLY A 90 7.56 0.32 -8.63
CA GLY A 90 8.26 0.70 -9.86
C GLY A 90 8.37 -0.39 -10.94
N LEU A 91 7.91 -1.63 -10.70
CA LEU A 91 7.97 -2.69 -11.71
C LEU A 91 7.05 -2.47 -12.93
N ILE A 92 6.03 -1.62 -12.79
CA ILE A 92 5.03 -1.37 -13.83
C ILE A 92 5.04 0.12 -14.16
N GLU A 93 5.67 0.47 -15.28
CA GLU A 93 5.67 1.82 -15.80
C GLU A 93 4.31 2.20 -16.40
N ALA A 94 4.08 3.51 -16.52
CA ALA A 94 2.89 4.04 -17.18
C ALA A 94 2.86 3.60 -18.66
N GLY A 95 1.81 2.88 -19.05
CA GLY A 95 1.65 2.37 -20.42
C GLY A 95 2.12 0.92 -20.62
N ALA A 96 2.66 0.28 -19.58
CA ALA A 96 3.00 -1.14 -19.63
C ALA A 96 1.80 -2.00 -20.06
N SER A 97 2.00 -2.85 -21.05
CA SER A 97 0.99 -3.79 -21.55
C SER A 97 1.41 -5.23 -21.30
N ILE A 98 0.44 -6.08 -21.01
CA ILE A 98 0.66 -7.52 -20.88
C ILE A 98 -0.14 -8.26 -21.92
N ARG A 99 0.52 -9.22 -22.58
CA ARG A 99 -0.06 -10.10 -23.59
C ARG A 99 -0.14 -11.53 -23.08
N ARG A 100 -1.27 -12.19 -23.35
CA ARG A 100 -1.48 -13.62 -23.12
C ARG A 100 -2.23 -14.21 -24.32
N GLY A 101 -1.53 -15.01 -25.12
CA GLY A 101 -2.05 -15.47 -26.41
C GLY A 101 -2.35 -14.27 -27.33
N ASN A 102 -3.60 -14.17 -27.76
CA ASN A 102 -4.08 -13.06 -28.62
C ASN A 102 -4.68 -11.88 -27.83
N ALA A 103 -4.81 -11.99 -26.51
CA ALA A 103 -5.34 -10.91 -25.67
C ALA A 103 -4.19 -10.03 -25.14
N SER A 104 -4.31 -8.72 -25.31
CA SER A 104 -3.41 -7.71 -24.73
C SER A 104 -4.20 -6.72 -23.86
N ARG A 105 -3.63 -6.29 -22.73
CA ARG A 105 -4.22 -5.26 -21.87
C ARG A 105 -3.15 -4.36 -21.27
N VAL A 106 -3.41 -3.05 -21.28
CA VAL A 106 -2.64 -2.08 -20.49
C VAL A 106 -2.93 -2.31 -19.00
N CYS A 107 -1.87 -2.47 -18.21
CA CYS A 107 -1.96 -2.68 -16.77
C CYS A 107 -1.18 -1.58 -16.05
N ARG A 108 -1.76 -1.05 -14.98
CA ARG A 108 -1.15 0.02 -14.17
C ARG A 108 -0.61 -0.46 -12.83
N THR A 109 -0.84 -1.72 -12.48
CA THR A 109 -0.41 -2.32 -11.21
C THR A 109 -0.02 -3.78 -11.42
N LEU A 110 0.92 -4.27 -10.61
CA LEU A 110 1.39 -5.65 -10.63
C LEU A 110 0.27 -6.62 -10.29
N HIS A 111 -0.61 -6.27 -9.34
CA HIS A 111 -1.79 -7.07 -9.02
C HIS A 111 -2.71 -7.29 -10.24
N LYS A 112 -3.00 -6.22 -10.99
CA LYS A 112 -3.83 -6.32 -12.21
C LYS A 112 -3.18 -7.19 -13.27
N ARG A 113 -1.84 -7.09 -13.41
CA ARG A 113 -1.03 -7.92 -14.29
C ARG A 113 -1.14 -9.40 -13.93
N ALA A 114 -0.86 -9.75 -12.68
CA ALA A 114 -0.92 -11.12 -12.17
C ALA A 114 -2.33 -11.72 -12.36
N ARG A 115 -3.38 -10.97 -12.00
CA ARG A 115 -4.77 -11.39 -12.17
C ARG A 115 -5.11 -11.68 -13.64
N PHE A 116 -4.58 -10.91 -14.58
CA PHE A 116 -4.82 -11.16 -16.01
C PHE A 116 -4.16 -12.45 -16.48
N CYS A 117 -2.93 -12.73 -16.06
CA CYS A 117 -2.23 -13.98 -16.37
C CYS A 117 -2.91 -15.22 -15.81
N SER A 118 -3.42 -15.14 -14.58
CA SER A 118 -4.02 -16.28 -13.87
C SER A 118 -5.46 -16.59 -14.29
N LYS A 119 -6.12 -15.74 -15.08
CA LYS A 119 -7.47 -16.05 -15.60
C LYS A 119 -7.40 -17.29 -16.49
N LYS A 120 -8.26 -18.29 -16.28
CA LYS A 120 -8.37 -19.45 -17.18
C LYS A 120 -8.61 -18.96 -18.62
N PRO A 121 -7.98 -19.58 -19.64
CA PRO A 121 -8.27 -19.23 -21.02
C PRO A 121 -9.76 -19.45 -21.26
N LYS A 122 -10.42 -18.50 -21.93
CA LYS A 122 -11.78 -18.77 -22.41
C LYS A 122 -11.64 -19.86 -23.47
N ARG A 123 -12.11 -21.08 -23.19
CA ARG A 123 -12.34 -22.09 -24.23
C ARG A 123 -13.32 -21.46 -25.21
N GLY A 124 -12.89 -21.26 -26.45
CA GLY A 124 -13.82 -21.02 -27.55
C GLY A 124 -14.73 -22.24 -27.65
N ALA A 125 -16.03 -21.97 -27.81
CA ALA A 125 -16.96 -22.96 -28.36
C ALA A 125 -16.56 -23.29 -29.80
#